data_AF-A0A2N1D3E9-F1
#
_entry.id   AF-A0A2N1D3E9-F1
#
_cell.length_a   1.000
_cell.length_b   1.000
_cell.length_c   1.000
_cell.angle_alpha   90.00
_cell.angle_beta   90.00
_cell.angle_gamma   90.00
#
_symmetry.space_group_name_H-M   'P 1'
#
loop_
_entity.id
_entity.type
_entity.pdbx_description
1 polymer ?
#
loop_
_entity_poly.entity_id
_entity_poly.type
_entity_poly.pdbx_seq_one_letter_code
_entity_poly.pdbx_strand_id
1 'polypeptide(L)'
;MERCENVDCFAVAIAYTDDFGLFVFDGINYNLSPGNYRLVGFADGYQKNISPQISVAAFEQVDIGDFALTPLPIQFVLPYLVLSPLVEEYVNLV
;
A
#
# COMPACT_ATOMS: atom_id res chain seq x y z
N MET A 1 1.16 -1.02 -12.10
CA MET A 1 2.10 -2.05 -12.56
C MET A 1 3.38 -1.40 -13.04
N GLU A 2 4.51 -1.99 -12.67
CA GLU A 2 5.84 -1.54 -13.07
C GLU A 2 6.55 -2.63 -13.87
N ARG A 3 7.25 -2.26 -14.93
CA ARG A 3 8.17 -3.14 -15.66
C ARG A 3 9.54 -3.07 -15.01
N CYS A 4 10.16 -4.22 -14.80
CA CYS A 4 11.47 -4.32 -14.16
C CYS A 4 12.53 -4.72 -15.17
N GLU A 5 13.59 -3.92 -15.25
CA GLU A 5 14.75 -4.12 -16.12
C GLU A 5 16.01 -4.03 -15.26
N ASN A 6 16.71 -5.15 -15.13
CA ASN A 6 17.83 -5.30 -14.18
C ASN A 6 17.42 -5.01 -12.73
N VAL A 7 17.94 -3.91 -12.15
CA VAL A 7 17.68 -3.48 -10.77
C VAL A 7 16.58 -2.42 -10.67
N ASP A 8 16.19 -1.83 -11.78
CA ASP A 8 15.25 -0.71 -11.83
C ASP A 8 13.87 -1.19 -12.26
N CYS A 9 12.82 -0.58 -11.69
CA CYS A 9 11.46 -0.79 -12.13
C CYS A 9 10.76 0.55 -12.35
N PHE A 10 10.00 0.66 -13.43
CA PHE A 10 9.32 1.88 -13.85
C PHE A 10 7.84 1.62 -14.12
N ALA A 11 6.99 2.58 -13.77
CA ALA A 11 5.55 2.48 -13.99
C ALA A 11 5.23 2.44 -15.49
N VAL A 12 4.42 1.47 -15.90
CA VAL A 12 4.00 1.28 -17.30
C VAL A 12 2.49 1.21 -17.47
N ALA A 13 1.75 0.89 -16.40
CA ALA A 13 0.30 0.82 -16.43
C ALA A 13 -0.29 1.09 -15.05
N ILE A 14 -1.48 1.68 -15.03
CA ILE A 14 -2.28 1.92 -13.82
C ILE A 14 -3.69 1.41 -14.12
N ALA A 15 -4.25 0.64 -13.19
CA ALA A 15 -5.63 0.19 -13.24
C ALA A 15 -6.27 0.50 -11.88
N TYR A 16 -7.54 0.88 -11.91
CA TYR A 16 -8.37 0.97 -10.72
C TYR A 16 -9.03 -0.38 -10.48
N THR A 17 -9.21 -0.73 -9.22
CA THR A 17 -10.03 -1.88 -8.84
C THR A 17 -11.50 -1.53 -9.02
N ASP A 18 -12.31 -2.54 -9.36
CA ASP A 18 -13.76 -2.40 -9.33
C ASP A 18 -14.33 -2.49 -7.90
N ASP A 19 -15.66 -2.46 -7.78
CA ASP A 19 -16.38 -2.53 -6.49
C ASP A 19 -16.17 -3.87 -5.75
N PHE A 20 -15.65 -4.89 -6.43
CA PHE A 20 -15.30 -6.19 -5.86
C PHE A 20 -13.79 -6.31 -5.57
N GLY A 21 -13.01 -5.28 -5.81
CA GLY A 21 -11.56 -5.29 -5.63
C GLY A 21 -10.79 -5.97 -6.77
N LEU A 22 -11.46 -6.30 -7.88
CA LEU A 22 -10.84 -6.97 -9.02
C LEU A 22 -10.15 -5.95 -9.93
N PHE A 23 -9.04 -6.38 -10.55
CA PHE A 23 -8.31 -5.59 -11.52
C PHE A 23 -7.71 -6.49 -12.61
N VAL A 24 -7.53 -5.94 -13.81
CA VAL A 24 -6.89 -6.63 -14.93
C VAL A 24 -5.96 -5.68 -15.66
N PHE A 25 -4.74 -6.13 -15.92
CA PHE A 25 -3.81 -5.47 -16.84
C PHE A 25 -3.85 -6.21 -18.18
N ASP A 26 -4.52 -5.62 -19.17
CA ASP A 26 -4.58 -6.16 -20.52
C ASP A 26 -3.37 -5.72 -21.36
N GLY A 27 -2.69 -6.69 -21.99
CA GLY A 27 -1.47 -6.43 -22.75
C GLY A 27 -1.68 -5.53 -23.97
N ILE A 28 -2.87 -5.51 -24.55
CA ILE A 28 -3.17 -4.71 -25.76
C ILE A 28 -3.46 -3.26 -25.35
N ASN A 29 -4.38 -3.05 -24.41
CA ASN A 29 -4.80 -1.73 -23.94
C ASN A 29 -3.67 -0.94 -23.29
N TYR A 30 -2.78 -1.63 -22.57
CA TYR A 30 -1.64 -1.01 -21.91
C TYR A 30 -0.32 -1.15 -22.71
N ASN A 31 -0.36 -1.71 -23.93
CA ASN A 31 0.81 -1.96 -24.79
C ASN A 31 1.98 -2.65 -24.04
N LEU A 32 1.66 -3.71 -23.31
CA LEU A 32 2.61 -4.42 -22.47
C LEU A 32 3.33 -5.48 -23.30
N SER A 33 4.64 -5.31 -23.44
CA SER A 33 5.50 -6.31 -24.08
C SER A 33 5.83 -7.46 -23.11
N PRO A 34 6.22 -8.65 -23.57
CA PRO A 34 6.75 -9.69 -22.69
C PRO A 34 7.90 -9.16 -21.80
N GLY A 35 8.01 -9.67 -20.57
CA GLY A 35 9.05 -9.23 -19.63
C GLY A 35 8.72 -9.49 -18.18
N ASN A 36 9.54 -8.91 -17.29
CA ASN A 36 9.35 -9.00 -15.85
C ASN A 36 8.61 -7.78 -15.33
N TYR A 37 7.60 -8.03 -14.51
CA TYR A 37 6.73 -7.00 -13.96
C TYR A 37 6.60 -7.17 -12.45
N ARG A 38 6.20 -6.10 -11.77
CA ARG A 38 5.69 -6.16 -10.40
C ARG A 38 4.46 -5.29 -10.25
N LEU A 39 3.59 -5.66 -9.34
CA LEU A 39 2.47 -4.83 -8.94
C LEU A 39 2.84 -3.95 -7.77
N VAL A 40 2.25 -2.77 -7.79
CA VAL A 40 2.32 -1.78 -6.73
C VAL A 40 0.89 -1.38 -6.45
N GLY A 41 0.41 -1.70 -5.26
CA GLY A 41 -0.93 -1.32 -4.80
C GLY A 41 -0.84 -0.33 -3.65
N PHE A 42 -1.76 0.63 -3.66
CA PHE A 42 -1.91 1.63 -2.62
C PHE A 42 -3.37 2.03 -2.53
N ALA A 43 -3.80 2.37 -1.33
CA ALA A 43 -5.13 2.88 -1.04
C ALA A 43 -5.04 3.81 0.17
N ASP A 44 -5.96 4.77 0.26
CA ASP A 44 -6.01 5.68 1.40
C ASP A 44 -6.28 4.91 2.69
N GLY A 45 -5.48 5.17 3.72
CA GLY A 45 -5.55 4.42 4.98
C GLY A 45 -4.82 3.08 4.96
N TYR A 46 -4.10 2.74 3.89
CA TYR A 46 -3.31 1.50 3.79
C TYR A 46 -1.85 1.77 3.46
N GLN A 47 -0.97 0.86 3.90
CA GLN A 47 0.43 0.81 3.50
C GLN A 47 0.53 0.40 2.03
N LYS A 48 1.44 1.06 1.31
CA LYS A 48 1.84 0.66 -0.04
C LYS A 48 2.41 -0.75 0.01
N ASN A 49 1.94 -1.64 -0.85
CA ASN A 49 2.48 -2.99 -1.01
C ASN A 49 3.08 -3.17 -2.41
N ILE A 50 4.11 -4.02 -2.51
CA ILE A 50 4.82 -4.34 -3.75
C ILE A 50 4.90 -5.86 -3.88
N SER A 51 4.45 -6.41 -5.01
CA SER A 51 4.54 -7.85 -5.26
C SER A 51 5.99 -8.30 -5.53
N PRO A 52 6.26 -9.62 -5.42
CA PRO A 52 7.40 -10.22 -6.12
C PRO A 52 7.36 -9.91 -7.62
N GLN A 53 8.51 -10.07 -8.29
CA GLN A 53 8.56 -9.99 -9.75
C GLN A 53 7.87 -11.20 -10.38
N ILE A 54 7.19 -10.95 -11.48
CA ILE A 54 6.41 -11.91 -12.25
C ILE A 54 6.91 -11.83 -13.70
N SER A 55 7.30 -12.97 -14.26
CA SER A 55 7.64 -13.08 -15.69
C SER A 55 6.36 -13.31 -16.48
N VAL A 56 6.14 -12.52 -17.53
CA VAL A 56 4.98 -12.62 -18.43
C VAL A 56 5.47 -12.79 -19.86
N ALA A 57 5.11 -13.90 -20.49
CA ALA A 57 5.43 -14.20 -21.89
C ALA A 57 4.40 -13.59 -22.86
N ALA A 58 4.70 -13.66 -24.16
CA ALA A 58 3.78 -13.20 -25.20
C ALA A 58 2.51 -14.05 -25.18
N PHE A 59 1.35 -13.37 -25.19
CA PHE A 59 0.02 -13.99 -25.17
C PHE A 59 -0.27 -14.85 -23.92
N GLU A 60 0.52 -14.70 -22.86
CA GLU A 60 0.30 -15.37 -21.59
C GLU A 60 -0.68 -14.59 -20.71
N GLN A 61 -1.57 -15.31 -20.03
CA GLN A 61 -2.36 -14.79 -18.92
C GLN A 61 -1.75 -15.28 -17.62
N VAL A 62 -1.36 -14.35 -16.74
CA VAL A 62 -0.83 -14.67 -15.42
C VAL A 62 -1.83 -14.22 -14.36
N ASP A 63 -2.27 -15.17 -13.53
CA ASP A 63 -3.01 -14.91 -12.31
C ASP A 63 -2.03 -14.87 -11.14
N ILE A 64 -2.05 -13.76 -10.39
CA ILE A 64 -1.18 -13.55 -9.24
C ILE A 64 -1.90 -13.79 -7.91
N GLY A 65 -3.18 -14.13 -7.96
CA GLY A 65 -4.06 -14.27 -6.80
C GLY A 65 -4.37 -12.95 -6.12
N ASP A 66 -4.72 -13.05 -4.83
CA ASP A 66 -5.11 -11.89 -4.03
C ASP A 66 -3.91 -10.99 -3.70
N PHE A 67 -4.07 -9.70 -3.97
CA PHE A 67 -3.07 -8.69 -3.63
C PHE A 67 -3.51 -7.87 -2.40
N ALA A 68 -3.23 -8.40 -1.21
CA ALA A 68 -3.65 -7.77 0.05
C ALA A 68 -2.86 -6.49 0.36
N LEU A 69 -3.56 -5.48 0.88
CA LEU A 69 -2.96 -4.29 1.49
C LEU A 69 -3.08 -4.34 3.01
N THR A 70 -2.08 -3.78 3.70
CA THR A 70 -2.09 -3.68 5.17
C THR A 70 -2.61 -2.31 5.59
N PRO A 71 -3.66 -2.20 6.44
CA PRO A 71 -4.10 -0.92 6.96
C PRO A 71 -2.98 -0.16 7.67
N LEU A 72 -2.98 1.17 7.58
CA LEU A 72 -2.11 2.00 8.40
C LEU A 72 -2.51 1.87 9.88
N PRO A 73 -1.53 1.93 10.81
CA PRO A 73 -1.84 1.90 12.24
C PRO A 73 -2.77 3.07 12.60
N ILE A 74 -3.83 2.77 13.37
CA ILE A 74 -4.68 3.81 13.96
C ILE A 74 -3.83 4.60 14.96
N GLN A 75 -3.61 5.89 14.68
CA GLN A 75 -2.98 6.78 15.65
C GLN A 75 -4.05 7.36 16.57
N PHE A 76 -4.11 6.87 17.81
CA PHE A 76 -4.85 7.56 18.86
C PHE A 76 -4.06 8.80 19.26
N VAL A 77 -4.43 9.96 18.73
CA VAL A 77 -4.00 11.23 19.30
C VAL A 77 -4.83 11.41 20.57
N LEU A 78 -4.30 11.00 21.72
CA LEU A 78 -4.92 11.35 22.99
C LEU A 78 -4.90 12.88 23.10
N PRO A 79 -6.05 13.56 23.11
CA PRO A 79 -6.06 14.99 23.38
C PRO A 79 -5.57 15.14 24.82
N TYR A 80 -4.39 15.76 24.97
CA TYR A 80 -3.78 16.20 26.22
C TYR A 80 -4.68 16.04 27.46
N LEU A 81 -4.52 14.92 28.17
CA LEU A 81 -4.69 14.96 29.61
C LEU A 81 -3.53 15.79 30.13
N VAL A 82 -3.71 17.11 30.17
CA VAL A 82 -2.94 17.97 31.07
C VAL A 82 -3.33 17.50 32.46
N LEU A 83 -2.61 16.51 32.97
CA LEU A 83 -2.55 16.26 34.40
C LEU A 83 -1.87 17.49 35.00
N SER A 84 -2.66 18.52 35.28
CA SER A 84 -2.23 19.58 36.20
C SER A 84 -1.79 18.87 37.48
N PRO A 85 -0.56 19.07 37.97
CA PRO A 85 -0.21 18.56 39.28
C PRO A 85 -1.13 19.26 40.29
N LEU A 86 -1.98 18.47 40.96
CA LEU A 86 -2.65 18.90 42.17
C LEU A 86 -1.54 19.25 43.15
N VAL A 87 -1.32 20.54 43.39
CA VAL A 87 -0.49 21.01 44.49
C VAL A 87 -1.27 20.68 45.76
N GLU A 88 -0.85 19.63 46.47
CA GLU A 88 -1.28 19.37 47.83
C GLU A 88 -0.74 20.48 48.74
N GLU A 89 -1.61 21.42 49.08
CA GLU A 89 -1.34 22.44 50.09
C GLU A 89 -1.38 21.77 51.48
N TYR A 90 -0.23 21.27 51.95
CA TYR A 90 -0.06 20.94 53.37
C TYR A 90 0.22 22.23 54.15
N VAL A 91 -0.82 22.81 54.75
CA VAL A 91 -0.67 23.78 55.84
C VAL A 91 -0.43 23.01 57.14
N ASN A 92 0.84 22.90 57.55
CA ASN A 92 1.19 22.58 58.94
C ASN A 92 1.35 23.89 59.71
N LEU A 93 0.38 24.20 60.58
CA LEU A 93 0.54 25.21 61.62
C LEU A 93 1.21 24.55 62.82
N VAL A 94 2.41 25.03 63.15
CA VAL A 94 3.09 24.86 64.45
C VAL A 94 2.67 26.00 65.35
#